data_AF-A0A8S3EP41-F1
#
_entry.id   AF-A0A8S3EP41-F1
#
_cell.length_a   1.000
_cell.length_b   1.000
_cell.length_c   1.000
_cell.angle_alpha   90.00
_cell.angle_beta   90.00
_cell.angle_gamma   90.00
#
_symmetry.space_group_name_H-M   'P 1'
#
loop_
_entity.id
_entity.type
_entity.pdbx_description
1 polymer ?
#
loop_
_entity_poly.entity_id
_entity_poly.type
_entity_poly.pdbx_seq_one_letter_code
_entity_poly.pdbx_strand_id
1 'polypeptide(L)'
;MIDQDVKEIFDFDKNISKYHWTVAEQRARNNETVQTTVGNMSRILNTTFDFKNYLYRAYQFGNVTLNDMDTVSLHEIDFFKQVSALIDKTSPRILQNYILWYFMMDQAALMPKNIRAIKEKFERTIRGTSAEQPRTTECSSLVNTAMGFAVSKLYIKKYFDENARNESLEMIENIRNSFINILDKSTWMDNTSKVKAIEKVKEIEQHIGYPDYLGSENNTKLENDYAAYVFDTSYIHNIWKIQVILSIENFQLFRKPVLRKQWETVPPTIINAFYDASKNQIVFPAGILQMPFFDKNAPKYLNYGGIGMVIGHEITHGFDDNGRQFDKDGNRIPWWTGETIEKFNNRKQCIIDQYKNFSVSQVDMK
;
A
#
# COMPACT_ATOMS: atom_id res chain seq x y z
N MET A 1 18.84 13.89 -33.16
CA MET A 1 17.96 14.79 -32.38
C MET A 1 17.20 14.00 -31.32
N ILE A 2 16.39 13.00 -31.69
CA ILE A 2 15.63 12.19 -30.71
C ILE A 2 16.53 11.48 -29.68
N ASP A 3 17.66 10.88 -30.10
CA ASP A 3 18.56 10.19 -29.14
C ASP A 3 19.14 11.13 -28.09
N GLN A 4 19.39 12.40 -28.46
CA GLN A 4 19.87 13.42 -27.54
C GLN A 4 18.76 13.79 -26.54
N ASP A 5 17.52 13.98 -27.02
CA ASP A 5 16.37 14.28 -26.16
C ASP A 5 16.10 13.14 -25.16
N VAL A 6 16.16 11.89 -25.62
CA VAL A 6 15.99 10.70 -24.76
C VAL A 6 17.11 10.61 -23.72
N LYS A 7 18.36 10.88 -24.13
CA LYS A 7 19.49 10.91 -23.20
C LYS A 7 19.33 11.99 -22.13
N GLU A 8 18.86 13.18 -22.50
CA GLU A 8 18.62 14.28 -21.55
C GLU A 8 17.49 13.96 -20.56
N ILE A 9 16.40 13.32 -21.02
CA ILE A 9 15.34 12.81 -20.13
C ILE A 9 15.92 11.80 -19.14
N PHE A 10 16.70 10.84 -19.63
CA PHE A 10 17.32 9.81 -18.80
C PHE A 10 18.31 10.38 -17.78
N ASP A 11 19.19 11.30 -18.21
CA ASP A 11 20.18 11.93 -17.33
C ASP A 11 19.48 12.80 -16.25
N PHE A 12 18.37 13.46 -16.60
CA PHE A 12 17.55 14.19 -15.65
C PHE A 12 16.89 13.26 -14.61
N ASP A 13 16.23 12.18 -15.05
CA ASP A 13 15.62 11.17 -14.16
C ASP A 13 16.67 10.53 -13.23
N LYS A 14 17.82 10.13 -13.78
CA LYS A 14 18.95 9.58 -13.03
C LYS A 14 19.51 10.56 -12.00
N ASN A 15 19.38 11.87 -12.21
CA ASN A 15 19.80 12.86 -11.23
C ASN A 15 18.76 13.05 -10.12
N ILE A 16 17.46 13.01 -10.44
CA ILE A 16 16.38 12.99 -9.44
C ILE A 16 16.55 11.76 -8.54
N SER A 17 16.78 10.57 -9.12
CA SER A 17 16.84 9.31 -8.38
C SER A 17 17.96 9.26 -7.34
N LYS A 18 19.04 10.04 -7.50
CA LYS A 18 20.15 10.12 -6.54
C LYS A 18 19.78 10.86 -5.25
N TYR A 19 18.71 11.67 -5.27
CA TYR A 19 18.29 12.46 -4.11
C TYR A 19 17.26 11.74 -3.25
N HIS A 20 16.63 10.69 -3.76
CA HIS A 20 15.74 9.86 -2.97
C HIS A 20 16.50 9.08 -1.91
N TRP A 21 15.87 8.90 -0.76
CA TRP A 21 16.32 7.90 0.18
C TRP A 21 16.18 6.51 -0.43
N THR A 22 17.17 5.66 -0.17
CA THR A 22 17.02 4.21 -0.38
C THR A 22 15.89 3.67 0.51
N VAL A 23 15.34 2.51 0.15
CA VAL A 23 14.30 1.85 0.98
C VAL A 23 14.77 1.62 2.42
N ALA A 24 16.06 1.31 2.61
CA ALA A 24 16.65 1.15 3.95
C ALA A 24 16.67 2.48 4.72
N GLU A 25 17.05 3.57 4.07
CA GLU A 25 17.01 4.92 4.66
C GLU A 25 15.57 5.35 4.97
N GLN A 26 14.60 5.11 4.09
CA GLN A 26 13.19 5.42 4.36
C GLN A 26 12.69 4.73 5.64
N ARG A 27 13.04 3.46 5.84
CA ARG A 27 12.67 2.73 7.07
C ARG A 27 13.39 3.27 8.30
N ALA A 28 14.69 3.57 8.19
CA ALA A 28 15.50 4.05 9.32
C ALA A 28 15.18 5.50 9.73
N ARG A 29 14.85 6.35 8.75
CA ARG A 29 14.64 7.80 8.88
C ARG A 29 13.16 8.19 8.91
N ASN A 30 12.24 7.23 9.06
CA ASN A 30 10.81 7.50 9.15
C ASN A 30 10.45 8.43 10.34
N ASN A 31 11.30 8.47 11.38
CA ASN A 31 11.19 9.42 12.49
C ASN A 31 11.58 10.86 12.13
N GLU A 32 12.22 11.11 10.99
CA GLU A 32 12.58 12.45 10.49
C GLU A 32 11.42 13.15 9.75
N THR A 33 10.27 12.49 9.67
CA THR A 33 9.03 13.09 9.17
C THR A 33 8.67 14.33 9.98
N VAL A 34 8.47 15.46 9.31
CA VAL A 34 8.08 16.73 9.94
C VAL A 34 6.60 17.00 9.71
N GLN A 35 5.83 17.08 10.80
CA GLN A 35 4.47 17.60 10.74
C GLN A 35 4.48 19.12 10.87
N THR A 36 3.80 19.80 9.96
CA THR A 36 3.66 21.25 9.94
C THR A 36 2.31 21.64 9.33
N THR A 37 2.05 22.94 9.17
CA THR A 37 0.86 23.42 8.47
C THR A 37 1.16 23.75 7.02
N VAL A 38 0.14 23.73 6.16
CA VAL A 38 0.24 24.14 4.74
C VAL A 38 0.85 25.54 4.61
N GLY A 39 0.46 26.48 5.48
CA GLY A 39 1.00 27.84 5.49
C GLY A 39 2.49 27.91 5.82
N ASN A 40 3.00 27.00 6.65
CA ASN A 40 4.40 26.96 7.08
C ASN A 40 5.29 26.06 6.22
N MET A 41 4.70 25.19 5.39
CA MET A 41 5.43 24.19 4.60
C MET A 41 6.50 24.82 3.69
N SER A 42 6.17 25.93 3.01
CA SER A 42 7.08 26.55 2.03
C SER A 42 8.37 27.04 2.69
N ARG A 43 8.29 27.48 3.95
CA ARG A 43 9.47 27.88 4.74
C ARG A 43 10.37 26.70 5.09
N ILE A 44 9.79 25.53 5.37
CA ILE A 44 10.52 24.31 5.74
C ILE A 44 11.17 23.68 4.51
N LEU A 45 10.41 23.58 3.41
CA LEU A 45 10.91 23.05 2.15
C LEU A 45 12.00 23.97 1.59
N ASN A 46 11.87 25.29 1.72
CA ASN A 46 12.85 26.26 1.20
C ASN A 46 13.16 26.03 -0.30
N THR A 47 12.10 25.88 -1.10
CA THR A 47 12.13 25.61 -2.54
C THR A 47 11.65 26.83 -3.31
N THR A 48 12.08 26.96 -4.57
CA THR A 48 11.55 27.96 -5.51
C THR A 48 10.16 27.58 -6.01
N PHE A 49 9.85 26.28 -6.06
CA PHE A 49 8.53 25.79 -6.42
C PHE A 49 7.49 26.10 -5.35
N ASP A 50 6.37 26.68 -5.77
CA ASP A 50 5.25 27.06 -4.90
C ASP A 50 4.34 25.86 -4.60
N PHE A 51 4.81 24.98 -3.70
CA PHE A 51 4.05 23.81 -3.24
C PHE A 51 2.71 24.20 -2.59
N LYS A 52 2.62 25.36 -1.95
CA LYS A 52 1.39 25.84 -1.33
C LYS A 52 0.29 26.05 -2.37
N ASN A 53 0.58 26.84 -3.41
CA ASN A 53 -0.41 27.05 -4.48
C ASN A 53 -0.67 25.79 -5.30
N TYR A 54 0.33 24.93 -5.48
CA TYR A 54 0.13 23.61 -6.09
C TYR A 54 -0.89 22.78 -5.30
N LEU A 55 -0.73 22.66 -3.97
CA LEU A 55 -1.68 21.93 -3.14
C LEU A 55 -3.08 22.56 -3.17
N TYR A 56 -3.19 23.90 -3.14
CA TYR A 56 -4.50 24.56 -3.28
C TYR A 56 -5.22 24.20 -4.57
N ARG A 57 -4.52 24.21 -5.70
CA ARG A 57 -5.10 23.81 -6.99
C ARG A 57 -5.44 22.31 -7.03
N ALA A 58 -4.57 21.46 -6.49
CA ALA A 58 -4.77 20.02 -6.45
C ALA A 58 -6.01 19.64 -5.62
N TYR A 59 -6.16 20.22 -4.42
CA TYR A 59 -7.33 19.96 -3.57
C TYR A 59 -8.61 20.61 -4.12
N GLN A 60 -8.51 21.75 -4.79
CA GLN A 60 -9.65 22.35 -5.49
C GLN A 60 -10.20 21.43 -6.59
N PHE A 61 -9.34 20.71 -7.31
CA PHE A 61 -9.77 19.69 -8.29
C PHE A 61 -10.66 18.60 -7.64
N GLY A 62 -10.37 18.23 -6.40
CA GLY A 62 -11.18 17.31 -5.61
C GLY A 62 -12.44 17.91 -4.97
N ASN A 63 -12.77 19.17 -5.24
CA ASN A 63 -13.80 19.95 -4.54
C ASN A 63 -13.55 20.04 -3.01
N VAL A 64 -12.29 20.11 -2.60
CA VAL A 64 -11.90 20.24 -1.19
C VAL A 64 -11.18 21.56 -0.98
N THR A 65 -11.66 22.36 -0.02
CA THR A 65 -10.98 23.57 0.40
C THR A 65 -9.87 23.23 1.40
N LEU A 66 -8.63 23.48 1.00
CA LEU A 66 -7.45 23.47 1.86
C LEU A 66 -7.19 24.90 2.37
N ASN A 67 -6.69 25.04 3.60
CA ASN A 67 -6.36 26.30 4.25
C ASN A 67 -4.98 26.26 4.91
N ASP A 68 -4.46 27.43 5.29
CA ASP A 68 -3.11 27.58 5.85
C ASP A 68 -2.87 26.81 7.15
N MET A 69 -3.93 26.47 7.90
CA MET A 69 -3.87 25.78 9.19
C MET A 69 -3.93 24.26 9.06
N ASP A 70 -4.26 23.75 7.88
CA ASP A 70 -4.29 22.31 7.62
C ASP A 70 -2.92 21.68 7.80
N THR A 71 -2.89 20.48 8.40
CA THR A 71 -1.65 19.76 8.66
C THR A 71 -1.15 19.05 7.41
N VAL A 72 0.16 19.09 7.18
CA VAL A 72 0.89 18.31 6.18
C VAL A 72 2.04 17.57 6.83
N SER A 73 2.25 16.33 6.38
CA SER A 73 3.37 15.48 6.79
C SER A 73 4.45 15.52 5.70
N LEU A 74 5.59 16.14 6.00
CA LEU A 74 6.70 16.28 5.07
C LEU A 74 7.72 15.16 5.30
N HIS A 75 7.95 14.38 4.25
CA HIS A 75 8.96 13.31 4.20
C HIS A 75 10.07 13.73 3.22
N GLU A 76 11.30 13.25 3.44
CA GLU A 76 12.46 13.54 2.57
C GLU A 76 12.63 15.05 2.25
N ILE A 77 12.63 15.94 3.25
CA ILE A 77 12.68 17.40 3.01
C ILE A 77 13.87 17.80 2.11
N ASP A 78 15.02 17.14 2.28
CA ASP A 78 16.21 17.40 1.46
C ASP A 78 16.02 17.00 -0.01
N PHE A 79 15.21 15.97 -0.29
CA PHE A 79 14.86 15.62 -1.67
C PHE A 79 14.16 16.79 -2.36
N PHE A 80 13.16 17.38 -1.73
CA PHE A 80 12.43 18.53 -2.30
C PHE A 80 13.35 19.73 -2.57
N LYS A 81 14.29 20.03 -1.66
CA LYS A 81 15.29 21.08 -1.84
C LYS A 81 16.17 20.81 -3.06
N GLN A 82 16.74 19.61 -3.14
CA GLN A 82 17.69 19.22 -4.19
C GLN A 82 17.01 19.16 -5.55
N VAL A 83 15.79 18.62 -5.62
CA VAL A 83 15.00 18.54 -6.85
C VAL A 83 14.55 19.92 -7.31
N SER A 84 14.10 20.80 -6.40
CA SER A 84 13.76 22.19 -6.76
C SER A 84 14.95 22.90 -7.41
N ALA A 85 16.14 22.79 -6.80
CA ALA A 85 17.36 23.39 -7.34
C ALA A 85 17.80 22.76 -8.68
N LEU A 86 17.53 21.46 -8.89
CA LEU A 86 17.77 20.78 -10.16
C LEU A 86 16.81 21.27 -11.25
N ILE A 87 15.52 21.42 -10.91
CA ILE A 87 14.49 21.94 -11.82
C ILE A 87 14.85 23.36 -12.28
N ASP A 88 15.26 24.24 -11.37
CA ASP A 88 15.64 25.62 -11.70
C ASP A 88 16.81 25.71 -12.70
N LYS A 89 17.70 24.72 -12.68
CA LYS A 89 18.87 24.64 -13.57
C LYS A 89 18.58 23.91 -14.88
N THR A 90 17.41 23.29 -15.00
CA THR A 90 17.05 22.44 -16.15
C THR A 90 16.23 23.25 -17.14
N SER A 91 16.56 23.14 -18.43
CA SER A 91 15.82 23.89 -19.45
C SER A 91 14.34 23.47 -19.51
N PRO A 92 13.41 24.41 -19.76
CA PRO A 92 11.98 24.09 -19.86
C PRO A 92 11.67 22.99 -20.89
N ARG A 93 12.46 22.89 -21.97
CA ARG A 93 12.32 21.84 -22.99
C ARG A 93 12.56 20.46 -22.40
N ILE A 94 13.61 20.28 -21.59
CA ILE A 94 13.92 18.99 -20.95
C ILE A 94 12.82 18.63 -19.95
N LEU A 95 12.36 19.60 -19.15
CA LEU A 95 11.27 19.39 -18.19
C LEU A 95 9.97 18.95 -18.90
N GLN A 96 9.61 19.63 -20.00
CA GLN A 96 8.43 19.27 -20.79
C GLN A 96 8.57 17.88 -21.41
N ASN A 97 9.74 17.55 -21.97
CA ASN A 97 10.02 16.24 -22.53
C ASN A 97 9.94 15.14 -21.47
N TYR A 98 10.46 15.38 -20.26
CA TYR A 98 10.36 14.46 -19.13
C TYR A 98 8.89 14.24 -18.72
N ILE A 99 8.12 15.30 -18.51
CA ILE A 99 6.69 15.19 -18.13
C ILE A 99 5.89 14.43 -19.19
N LEU A 100 6.09 14.78 -20.48
CA LEU A 100 5.41 14.11 -21.59
C LEU A 100 5.83 12.64 -21.72
N TRP A 101 7.10 12.32 -21.47
CA TRP A 101 7.57 10.93 -21.50
C TRP A 101 6.83 10.06 -20.49
N TYR A 102 6.73 10.49 -19.22
CA TYR A 102 6.00 9.73 -18.20
C TYR A 102 4.51 9.61 -18.51
N PHE A 103 3.89 10.70 -18.99
CA PHE A 103 2.51 10.65 -19.45
C PHE A 103 2.33 9.63 -20.58
N MET A 104 3.15 9.70 -21.63
CA MET A 104 3.06 8.78 -22.77
C MET A 104 3.33 7.32 -22.37
N MET A 105 4.26 7.07 -21.45
CA MET A 105 4.55 5.73 -20.93
C MET A 105 3.37 5.13 -20.16
N ASP A 106 2.65 5.95 -19.38
CA ASP A 106 1.41 5.54 -18.74
C ASP A 106 0.33 5.23 -19.78
N GLN A 107 0.07 6.18 -20.70
CA GLN A 107 -0.96 6.07 -21.72
C GLN A 107 -0.71 4.94 -22.73
N ALA A 108 0.54 4.57 -22.99
CA ALA A 108 0.90 3.56 -23.97
C ALA A 108 0.22 2.19 -23.73
N ALA A 109 -0.13 1.86 -22.48
CA ALA A 109 -0.89 0.63 -22.17
C ALA A 109 -2.33 0.64 -22.71
N LEU A 110 -2.90 1.83 -22.98
CA LEU A 110 -4.26 2.00 -23.49
C LEU A 110 -4.32 2.11 -25.02
N MET A 111 -3.16 2.11 -25.68
CA MET A 111 -3.01 2.34 -27.12
C MET A 111 -3.18 1.06 -27.96
N PRO A 112 -3.24 1.16 -29.30
CA PRO A 112 -3.26 0.00 -30.18
C PRO A 112 -2.04 -0.93 -29.99
N LYS A 113 -2.17 -2.18 -30.45
CA LYS A 113 -1.22 -3.27 -30.19
C LYS A 113 0.24 -2.92 -30.53
N ASN A 114 0.49 -2.17 -31.59
CA ASN A 114 1.85 -1.77 -31.99
C ASN A 114 2.55 -0.90 -30.93
N ILE A 115 1.83 0.00 -30.27
CA ILE A 115 2.39 0.85 -29.20
C ILE A 115 2.55 0.06 -27.90
N ARG A 116 1.54 -0.76 -27.55
CA ARG A 116 1.64 -1.66 -26.37
C ARG A 116 2.82 -2.61 -26.48
N ALA A 117 3.05 -3.19 -27.65
CA ALA A 117 4.19 -4.07 -27.89
C ALA A 117 5.56 -3.37 -27.67
N ILE A 118 5.66 -2.06 -27.96
CA ILE A 118 6.87 -1.28 -27.68
C ILE A 118 7.07 -1.13 -26.16
N LYS A 119 6.01 -0.75 -25.42
CA LYS A 119 6.03 -0.67 -23.95
C LYS A 119 6.37 -2.01 -23.31
N GLU A 120 5.75 -3.09 -23.76
CA GLU A 120 6.03 -4.44 -23.28
C GLU A 120 7.48 -4.84 -23.53
N LYS A 121 8.03 -4.56 -24.72
CA LYS A 121 9.44 -4.84 -25.00
C LYS A 121 10.36 -4.10 -24.04
N PHE A 122 10.06 -2.83 -23.76
CA PHE A 122 10.79 -2.04 -22.77
C PHE A 122 10.70 -2.68 -21.38
N GLU A 123 9.48 -2.96 -20.89
CA GLU A 123 9.24 -3.58 -19.57
C GLU A 123 9.90 -4.96 -19.43
N ARG A 124 9.85 -5.80 -20.47
CA ARG A 124 10.55 -7.10 -20.49
C ARG A 124 12.05 -6.94 -20.35
N THR A 125 12.62 -5.92 -20.99
CA THR A 125 14.06 -5.65 -20.92
C THR A 125 14.47 -5.20 -19.52
N ILE A 126 13.68 -4.34 -18.86
CA ILE A 126 14.04 -3.77 -17.56
C ILE A 126 13.62 -4.62 -16.35
N ARG A 127 12.57 -5.44 -16.47
CA ARG A 127 12.01 -6.25 -15.37
C ARG A 127 12.17 -7.75 -15.57
N GLY A 128 12.65 -8.19 -16.74
CA GLY A 128 12.76 -9.62 -17.07
C GLY A 128 11.40 -10.34 -17.13
N THR A 129 10.30 -9.62 -17.34
CA THR A 129 8.96 -10.21 -17.35
C THR A 129 8.77 -11.14 -18.55
N SER A 130 8.00 -12.22 -18.36
CA SER A 130 7.65 -13.17 -19.42
C SER A 130 6.52 -12.65 -20.32
N ALA A 131 6.04 -13.50 -21.24
CA ALA A 131 5.13 -13.24 -22.37
C ALA A 131 3.93 -12.30 -22.13
N GLU A 132 3.36 -11.79 -23.24
CA GLU A 132 2.14 -10.96 -23.29
C GLU A 132 1.03 -11.65 -22.48
N GLN A 133 0.46 -10.93 -21.50
CA GLN A 133 -0.70 -11.46 -20.77
C GLN A 133 -1.90 -11.53 -21.72
N PRO A 134 -2.73 -12.59 -21.65
CA PRO A 134 -3.97 -12.65 -22.41
C PRO A 134 -4.83 -11.40 -22.18
N ARG A 135 -5.40 -10.85 -23.26
CA ARG A 135 -6.24 -9.64 -23.17
C ARG A 135 -7.41 -9.80 -22.20
N THR A 136 -7.93 -11.02 -22.06
CA THR A 136 -8.97 -11.34 -21.07
C THR A 136 -8.47 -11.11 -19.65
N THR A 137 -7.28 -11.59 -19.31
CA THR A 137 -6.63 -11.36 -18.00
C THR A 137 -6.39 -9.88 -17.76
N GLU A 138 -5.84 -9.16 -18.74
CA GLU A 138 -5.60 -7.71 -18.65
C GLU A 138 -6.91 -6.94 -18.35
N CYS A 139 -7.98 -7.22 -19.10
CA CYS A 139 -9.28 -6.58 -18.89
C CYS A 139 -9.90 -6.95 -17.54
N SER A 140 -9.84 -8.23 -17.14
CA SER A 140 -10.37 -8.67 -15.84
C SER A 140 -9.61 -8.05 -14.67
N SER A 141 -8.28 -7.96 -14.74
CA SER A 141 -7.44 -7.30 -13.73
C SER A 141 -7.74 -5.81 -13.64
N LEU A 142 -7.95 -5.14 -14.78
CA LEU A 142 -8.32 -3.73 -14.81
C LEU A 142 -9.66 -3.48 -14.11
N VAL A 143 -10.69 -4.26 -14.45
CA VAL A 143 -12.01 -4.13 -13.83
C VAL A 143 -11.95 -4.46 -12.34
N ASN A 144 -11.16 -5.46 -11.94
CA ASN A 144 -10.96 -5.77 -10.52
C ASN A 144 -10.20 -4.67 -9.75
N THR A 145 -9.31 -3.94 -10.42
CA THR A 145 -8.60 -2.80 -9.82
C THR A 145 -9.51 -1.59 -9.65
N ALA A 146 -10.34 -1.29 -10.66
CA ALA A 146 -11.25 -0.13 -10.63
C ALA A 146 -12.52 -0.38 -9.81
N MET A 147 -13.06 -1.60 -9.86
CA MET A 147 -14.38 -1.95 -9.34
C MET A 147 -14.33 -3.23 -8.49
N GLY A 148 -13.26 -3.39 -7.72
CA GLY A 148 -12.97 -4.63 -7.00
C GLY A 148 -14.08 -5.10 -6.08
N PHE A 149 -14.81 -4.21 -5.40
CA PHE A 149 -15.92 -4.60 -4.53
C PHE A 149 -17.14 -5.11 -5.34
N ALA A 150 -17.41 -4.53 -6.51
CA ALA A 150 -18.46 -5.02 -7.40
C ALA A 150 -18.12 -6.40 -7.98
N VAL A 151 -16.89 -6.59 -8.45
CA VAL A 151 -16.39 -7.91 -8.89
C VAL A 151 -16.44 -8.91 -7.75
N SER A 152 -16.07 -8.47 -6.55
CA SER A 152 -16.08 -9.31 -5.35
C SER A 152 -17.46 -9.83 -5.00
N LYS A 153 -18.52 -9.02 -5.15
CA LYS A 153 -19.89 -9.51 -4.95
C LYS A 153 -20.23 -10.70 -5.85
N LEU A 154 -19.80 -10.66 -7.10
CA LEU A 154 -19.99 -11.77 -8.04
C LEU A 154 -19.12 -12.99 -7.67
N TYR A 155 -17.88 -12.74 -7.26
CA TYR A 155 -16.93 -13.79 -6.86
C TYR A 155 -17.42 -14.54 -5.63
N ILE A 156 -17.78 -13.84 -4.55
CA ILE A 156 -18.20 -14.48 -3.28
C ILE A 156 -19.45 -15.33 -3.48
N LYS A 157 -20.44 -14.82 -4.25
CA LYS A 157 -21.69 -15.54 -4.52
C LYS A 157 -21.45 -16.87 -5.24
N LYS A 158 -20.39 -16.96 -6.03
CA LYS A 158 -20.10 -18.13 -6.87
C LYS A 158 -19.08 -19.08 -6.25
N TYR A 159 -18.07 -18.57 -5.54
CA TYR A 159 -16.88 -19.35 -5.18
C TYR A 159 -16.56 -19.40 -3.70
N PHE A 160 -17.12 -18.51 -2.87
CA PHE A 160 -16.76 -18.48 -1.45
C PHE A 160 -17.64 -19.40 -0.61
N ASP A 161 -17.01 -20.18 0.27
CA ASP A 161 -17.68 -21.06 1.22
C ASP A 161 -17.70 -20.41 2.60
N GLU A 162 -18.88 -20.16 3.17
CA GLU A 162 -19.03 -19.58 4.51
C GLU A 162 -18.36 -20.40 5.61
N ASN A 163 -18.19 -21.71 5.43
CA ASN A 163 -17.45 -22.53 6.39
C ASN A 163 -15.98 -22.12 6.47
N ALA A 164 -15.38 -21.66 5.36
CA ALA A 164 -14.00 -21.16 5.34
C ALA A 164 -13.84 -19.92 6.24
N ARG A 165 -14.87 -19.06 6.28
CA ARG A 165 -14.91 -17.89 7.16
C ARG A 165 -14.91 -18.31 8.63
N ASN A 166 -15.77 -19.25 9.01
CA ASN A 166 -15.93 -19.70 10.39
C ASN A 166 -14.68 -20.42 10.93
N GLU A 167 -14.09 -21.33 10.15
CA GLU A 167 -12.86 -22.01 10.54
C GLU A 167 -11.68 -21.06 10.66
N SER A 168 -11.60 -20.06 9.76
CA SER A 168 -10.58 -19.02 9.83
C SER A 168 -10.72 -18.15 11.08
N LEU A 169 -11.95 -17.81 11.50
CA LEU A 169 -12.19 -17.11 12.77
C LEU A 169 -11.65 -17.90 13.96
N GLU A 170 -11.93 -19.21 14.03
CA GLU A 170 -11.40 -20.09 15.09
C GLU A 170 -9.86 -20.10 15.10
N MET A 171 -9.24 -20.22 13.93
CA MET A 171 -7.78 -20.20 13.81
C MET A 171 -7.18 -18.88 14.25
N ILE A 172 -7.79 -17.74 13.92
CA ILE A 172 -7.34 -16.42 14.37
C ILE A 172 -7.35 -16.34 15.88
N GLU A 173 -8.43 -16.77 16.55
CA GLU A 173 -8.47 -16.75 18.02
C GLU A 173 -7.40 -17.67 18.64
N ASN A 174 -7.20 -18.87 18.08
CA ASN A 174 -6.18 -19.79 18.58
C ASN A 174 -4.75 -19.23 18.43
N ILE A 175 -4.46 -18.58 17.30
CA ILE A 175 -3.15 -17.98 17.03
C ILE A 175 -2.97 -16.71 17.87
N ARG A 176 -4.00 -15.88 18.02
CA ARG A 176 -3.99 -14.72 18.91
C ARG A 176 -3.66 -15.12 20.34
N ASN A 177 -4.34 -16.14 20.87
CA ASN A 177 -4.09 -16.67 22.21
C ASN A 177 -2.67 -17.23 22.35
N SER A 178 -2.17 -17.93 21.32
CA SER A 178 -0.80 -18.42 21.28
C SER A 178 0.22 -17.28 21.30
N PHE A 179 -0.03 -16.20 20.55
CA PHE A 179 0.83 -15.01 20.52
C PHE A 179 0.82 -14.27 21.87
N ILE A 180 -0.34 -14.15 22.52
CA ILE A 180 -0.45 -13.60 23.89
C ILE A 180 0.38 -14.42 24.87
N ASN A 181 0.32 -15.76 24.79
CA ASN A 181 1.13 -16.64 25.63
C ASN A 181 2.65 -16.48 25.38
N ILE A 182 3.06 -16.22 24.13
CA ILE A 182 4.46 -15.92 23.78
C ILE A 182 4.90 -14.59 24.40
N LEU A 183 4.07 -13.55 24.31
CA LEU A 183 4.35 -12.25 24.94
C LEU A 183 4.45 -12.38 26.46
N ASP A 184 3.54 -13.12 27.09
CA ASP A 184 3.51 -13.32 28.53
C ASP A 184 4.80 -14.00 29.05
N LYS A 185 5.24 -15.05 28.35
CA LYS A 185 6.48 -15.79 28.65
C LYS A 185 7.77 -15.11 28.17
N SER A 186 7.66 -13.99 27.47
CA SER A 186 8.82 -13.26 26.94
C SER A 186 9.72 -12.79 28.08
N THR A 187 11.00 -13.15 28.03
CA THR A 187 12.02 -12.77 29.00
C THR A 187 12.79 -11.51 28.62
N TRP A 188 12.61 -11.01 27.40
CA TRP A 188 13.34 -9.85 26.89
C TRP A 188 12.56 -8.54 26.97
N MET A 189 11.23 -8.59 27.16
CA MET A 189 10.41 -7.40 27.35
C MET A 189 10.24 -7.09 28.84
N ASP A 190 10.33 -5.81 29.20
CA ASP A 190 9.90 -5.35 30.52
C ASP A 190 8.37 -5.52 30.70
N ASN A 191 7.92 -5.53 31.95
CA ASN A 191 6.51 -5.78 32.26
C ASN A 191 5.57 -4.70 31.69
N THR A 192 5.99 -3.43 31.67
CA THR A 192 5.17 -2.33 31.15
C THR A 192 4.96 -2.46 29.64
N SER A 193 6.02 -2.74 28.88
CA SER A 193 5.94 -2.96 27.43
C SER A 193 5.15 -4.23 27.09
N LYS A 194 5.30 -5.28 27.90
CA LYS A 194 4.57 -6.56 27.74
C LYS A 194 3.05 -6.39 27.90
N VAL A 195 2.59 -5.71 28.94
CA VAL A 195 1.16 -5.44 29.16
C VAL A 195 0.56 -4.70 27.97
N LYS A 196 1.21 -3.63 27.50
CA LYS A 196 0.74 -2.88 26.33
C LYS A 196 0.77 -3.70 25.03
N ALA A 197 1.75 -4.60 24.87
CA ALA A 197 1.81 -5.48 23.70
C ALA A 197 0.62 -6.45 23.70
N ILE A 198 0.29 -7.02 24.87
CA ILE A 198 -0.89 -7.90 25.04
C ILE A 198 -2.19 -7.13 24.76
N GLU A 199 -2.33 -5.91 25.26
CA GLU A 199 -3.47 -5.04 24.93
C GLU A 199 -3.58 -4.82 23.42
N LYS A 200 -2.47 -4.48 22.76
CA LYS A 200 -2.45 -4.28 21.31
C LYS A 200 -2.92 -5.51 20.53
N VAL A 201 -2.45 -6.71 20.88
CA VAL A 201 -2.86 -7.97 20.22
C VAL A 201 -4.36 -8.24 20.40
N LYS A 202 -4.89 -7.96 21.60
CA LYS A 202 -6.30 -8.16 21.92
C LYS A 202 -7.21 -7.22 21.12
N GLU A 203 -6.75 -5.99 20.89
CA GLU A 203 -7.49 -4.97 20.13
C GLU A 203 -7.28 -5.07 18.61
N ILE A 204 -6.60 -6.11 18.09
CA ILE A 204 -6.49 -6.31 16.63
C ILE A 204 -7.89 -6.62 16.08
N GLU A 205 -8.40 -5.70 15.25
CA GLU A 205 -9.66 -5.87 14.51
C GLU A 205 -9.44 -6.85 13.34
N GLN A 206 -10.35 -7.80 13.16
CA GLN A 206 -10.19 -8.88 12.17
C GLN A 206 -11.28 -8.85 11.11
N HIS A 207 -10.88 -8.88 9.83
CA HIS A 207 -11.80 -9.02 8.70
C HIS A 207 -11.43 -10.23 7.85
N ILE A 208 -12.44 -11.03 7.49
CA ILE A 208 -12.25 -12.33 6.85
C ILE A 208 -13.30 -12.51 5.75
N GLY A 209 -12.86 -12.96 4.58
CA GLY A 209 -13.71 -13.25 3.45
C GLY A 209 -14.12 -11.96 2.73
N TYR A 210 -15.14 -11.27 3.27
CA TYR A 210 -15.68 -10.06 2.66
C TYR A 210 -16.42 -9.17 3.70
N PRO A 211 -16.58 -7.86 3.44
CA PRO A 211 -17.43 -7.01 4.28
C PRO A 211 -18.90 -7.44 4.23
N ASP A 212 -19.59 -7.49 5.37
CA ASP A 212 -20.94 -8.08 5.47
C ASP A 212 -21.96 -7.52 4.48
N TYR A 213 -21.87 -6.25 4.11
CA TYR A 213 -22.78 -5.63 3.13
C TYR A 213 -22.70 -6.26 1.73
N LEU A 214 -21.57 -6.89 1.36
CA LEU A 214 -21.46 -7.59 0.08
C LEU A 214 -22.26 -8.89 0.05
N GLY A 215 -22.38 -9.59 1.19
CA GLY A 215 -23.15 -10.81 1.33
C GLY A 215 -24.66 -10.58 1.41
N SER A 216 -25.09 -9.34 1.68
CA SER A 216 -26.49 -8.94 1.69
C SER A 216 -27.09 -8.86 0.28
N GLU A 217 -28.37 -9.20 0.11
CA GLU A 217 -29.11 -8.96 -1.14
C GLU A 217 -29.37 -7.45 -1.39
N ASN A 218 -29.38 -6.63 -0.33
CA ASN A 218 -29.42 -5.17 -0.46
C ASN A 218 -28.06 -4.63 -0.96
N ASN A 219 -28.09 -3.95 -2.10
CA ASN A 219 -26.92 -3.41 -2.79
C ASN A 219 -26.75 -1.89 -2.68
N THR A 220 -27.58 -1.18 -1.89
CA THR A 220 -27.59 0.29 -1.88
C THR A 220 -26.20 0.88 -1.64
N LYS A 221 -25.40 0.34 -0.72
CA LYS A 221 -24.03 0.84 -0.51
C LYS A 221 -23.18 0.65 -1.77
N LEU A 222 -23.17 -0.55 -2.34
CA LEU A 222 -22.36 -0.87 -3.52
C LEU A 222 -22.78 -0.04 -4.74
N GLU A 223 -24.08 0.17 -4.94
CA GLU A 223 -24.63 1.02 -5.99
C GLU A 223 -24.22 2.49 -5.80
N ASN A 224 -24.25 2.99 -4.56
CA ASN A 224 -23.79 4.33 -4.25
C ASN A 224 -22.28 4.51 -4.46
N ASP A 225 -21.47 3.53 -4.04
CA ASP A 225 -20.01 3.53 -4.22
C ASP A 225 -19.63 3.62 -5.71
N TYR A 226 -20.45 3.05 -6.61
CA TYR A 226 -20.21 3.05 -8.06
C TYR A 226 -21.15 3.96 -8.86
N ALA A 227 -21.91 4.85 -8.22
CA ALA A 227 -22.92 5.68 -8.90
C ALA A 227 -22.29 6.63 -9.97
N ALA A 228 -21.04 7.05 -9.76
CA ALA A 228 -20.31 7.90 -10.71
C ALA A 228 -19.73 7.14 -11.92
N TYR A 229 -19.67 5.80 -11.85
CA TYR A 229 -19.02 4.93 -12.84
C TYR A 229 -19.95 4.65 -14.03
N VAL A 230 -20.20 5.68 -14.83
CA VAL A 230 -20.98 5.57 -16.08
C VAL A 230 -20.03 5.45 -17.26
N PHE A 231 -20.08 4.33 -17.97
CA PHE A 231 -19.15 4.01 -19.07
C PHE A 231 -19.82 4.11 -20.44
N ASP A 232 -19.03 4.47 -21.45
CA ASP A 232 -19.42 4.41 -22.86
C ASP A 232 -18.59 3.36 -23.63
N THR A 233 -18.61 3.38 -24.97
CA THR A 233 -17.87 2.43 -25.81
C THR A 233 -16.38 2.75 -25.94
N SER A 234 -15.93 3.94 -25.52
CA SER A 234 -14.53 4.37 -25.58
C SER A 234 -13.75 3.86 -24.37
N TYR A 235 -12.95 2.82 -24.61
CA TYR A 235 -12.09 2.24 -23.58
C TYR A 235 -11.19 3.28 -22.90
N ILE A 236 -10.50 4.13 -23.65
CA ILE A 236 -9.58 5.12 -23.09
C ILE A 236 -10.30 6.19 -22.25
N HIS A 237 -11.47 6.65 -22.70
CA HIS A 237 -12.26 7.63 -21.93
C HIS A 237 -12.78 7.02 -20.63
N ASN A 238 -13.19 5.74 -20.65
CA ASN A 238 -13.61 5.04 -19.44
C ASN A 238 -12.47 4.94 -18.42
N ILE A 239 -11.23 4.66 -18.86
CA ILE A 239 -10.08 4.61 -17.95
C ILE A 239 -9.77 5.99 -17.37
N TRP A 240 -9.74 7.04 -18.19
CA TRP A 240 -9.53 8.40 -17.69
C TRP A 240 -10.63 8.82 -16.71
N LYS A 241 -11.87 8.45 -16.98
CA LYS A 241 -12.99 8.70 -16.07
C LYS A 241 -12.79 8.03 -14.72
N ILE A 242 -12.36 6.76 -14.70
CA ILE A 242 -12.03 6.04 -13.46
C ILE A 242 -10.91 6.77 -12.71
N GLN A 243 -9.83 7.16 -13.39
CA GLN A 243 -8.71 7.88 -12.77
C GLN A 243 -9.16 9.22 -12.15
N VAL A 244 -10.04 9.95 -12.83
CA VAL A 244 -10.61 11.21 -12.30
C VAL A 244 -11.47 10.95 -11.06
N ILE A 245 -12.37 9.96 -11.10
CA ILE A 245 -13.23 9.60 -9.96
C ILE A 245 -12.37 9.24 -8.76
N LEU A 246 -11.43 8.30 -8.92
CA LEU A 246 -10.53 7.87 -7.85
C LEU A 246 -9.68 9.02 -7.29
N SER A 247 -9.22 9.94 -8.14
CA SER A 247 -8.46 11.12 -7.71
C SER A 247 -9.32 12.04 -6.85
N ILE A 248 -10.54 12.34 -7.28
CA ILE A 248 -11.49 13.17 -6.53
C ILE A 248 -11.84 12.52 -5.19
N GLU A 249 -12.15 11.23 -5.17
CA GLU A 249 -12.44 10.48 -3.94
C GLU A 249 -11.27 10.54 -2.96
N ASN A 250 -10.04 10.35 -3.44
CA ASN A 250 -8.84 10.43 -2.61
C ASN A 250 -8.64 11.83 -1.99
N PHE A 251 -8.85 12.91 -2.76
CA PHE A 251 -8.81 14.26 -2.18
C PHE A 251 -9.89 14.46 -1.11
N GLN A 252 -11.10 13.94 -1.34
CA GLN A 252 -12.22 14.06 -0.39
C GLN A 252 -11.99 13.32 0.93
N LEU A 253 -11.14 12.28 0.96
CA LEU A 253 -10.77 11.58 2.19
C LEU A 253 -10.16 12.53 3.23
N PHE A 254 -9.51 13.61 2.79
CA PHE A 254 -8.85 14.57 3.68
C PHE A 254 -9.77 15.23 4.71
N ARG A 255 -11.08 15.34 4.42
CA ARG A 255 -12.08 15.90 5.34
C ARG A 255 -12.98 14.85 5.98
N LYS A 256 -12.76 13.57 5.68
CA LYS A 256 -13.56 12.47 6.24
C LYS A 256 -12.83 11.87 7.45
N PRO A 257 -13.57 11.42 8.46
CA PRO A 257 -12.96 10.68 9.56
C PRO A 257 -12.44 9.33 9.06
N VAL A 258 -11.37 8.84 9.68
CA VAL A 258 -10.87 7.49 9.41
C VAL A 258 -11.83 6.46 9.99
N LEU A 259 -12.43 5.63 9.14
CA LEU A 259 -13.31 4.54 9.54
C LEU A 259 -12.47 3.32 9.96
N ARG A 260 -11.94 3.37 11.19
CA ARG A 260 -10.93 2.42 11.71
C ARG A 260 -11.40 0.96 11.72
N LYS A 261 -12.68 0.72 12.00
CA LYS A 261 -13.27 -0.63 12.07
C LYS A 261 -13.87 -1.13 10.75
N GLN A 262 -13.72 -0.36 9.68
CA GLN A 262 -14.33 -0.70 8.39
C GLN A 262 -13.28 -1.23 7.41
N TRP A 263 -13.72 -2.20 6.63
CA TRP A 263 -12.98 -2.79 5.53
C TRP A 263 -13.44 -2.15 4.22
N GLU A 264 -12.68 -1.17 3.74
CA GLU A 264 -13.06 -0.36 2.57
C GLU A 264 -11.98 -0.29 1.47
N THR A 265 -10.77 -0.78 1.72
CA THR A 265 -9.62 -0.55 0.83
C THR A 265 -9.19 -1.76 0.01
N VAL A 266 -9.43 -2.98 0.52
CA VAL A 266 -8.95 -4.22 -0.12
C VAL A 266 -10.14 -5.00 -0.70
N PRO A 267 -10.22 -5.24 -2.02
CA PRO A 267 -11.25 -6.10 -2.57
C PRO A 267 -11.15 -7.55 -2.08
N PRO A 268 -12.26 -8.23 -1.74
CA PRO A 268 -12.28 -9.65 -1.39
C PRO A 268 -11.68 -10.62 -2.41
N THR A 269 -11.58 -10.24 -3.69
CA THR A 269 -10.98 -11.07 -4.76
C THR A 269 -9.46 -11.16 -4.72
N ILE A 270 -8.79 -10.34 -3.91
CA ILE A 270 -7.34 -10.31 -3.82
C ILE A 270 -6.81 -11.60 -3.18
N ILE A 271 -5.76 -12.19 -3.77
CA ILE A 271 -5.06 -13.34 -3.22
C ILE A 271 -3.86 -12.82 -2.41
N ASN A 272 -4.13 -12.31 -1.21
CA ASN A 272 -3.12 -11.83 -0.27
C ASN A 272 -3.74 -11.71 1.14
N ALA A 273 -2.95 -11.33 2.13
CA ALA A 273 -3.42 -10.87 3.44
C ALA A 273 -2.69 -9.56 3.82
N PHE A 274 -3.24 -8.83 4.78
CA PHE A 274 -2.73 -7.50 5.13
C PHE A 274 -2.88 -7.17 6.60
N TYR A 275 -1.90 -6.45 7.14
CA TYR A 275 -1.97 -5.71 8.40
C TYR A 275 -1.89 -4.20 8.15
N ASP A 276 -2.85 -3.44 8.67
CA ASP A 276 -2.83 -1.98 8.67
C ASP A 276 -2.48 -1.47 10.07
N ALA A 277 -1.24 -1.01 10.25
CA ALA A 277 -0.75 -0.48 11.52
C ALA A 277 -1.52 0.77 11.99
N SER A 278 -2.03 1.56 11.05
CA SER A 278 -2.79 2.78 11.35
C SER A 278 -4.19 2.46 11.86
N LYS A 279 -4.73 1.28 11.58
CA LYS A 279 -6.04 0.82 12.06
C LYS A 279 -5.97 -0.30 13.10
N ASN A 280 -4.77 -0.85 13.33
CA ASN A 280 -4.55 -2.08 14.08
C ASN A 280 -5.47 -3.22 13.61
N GLN A 281 -5.46 -3.47 12.31
CA GLN A 281 -6.44 -4.34 11.64
C GLN A 281 -5.73 -5.39 10.79
N ILE A 282 -6.23 -6.64 10.83
CA ILE A 282 -5.83 -7.72 9.92
C ILE A 282 -6.97 -8.03 8.94
N VAL A 283 -6.64 -8.22 7.66
CA VAL A 283 -7.61 -8.46 6.59
C VAL A 283 -7.21 -9.68 5.78
N PHE A 284 -8.10 -10.66 5.70
CA PHE A 284 -7.97 -11.88 4.90
C PHE A 284 -9.10 -11.94 3.85
N PRO A 285 -8.89 -11.37 2.65
CA PRO A 285 -9.81 -11.49 1.51
C PRO A 285 -10.25 -12.93 1.20
N ALA A 286 -11.46 -13.10 0.68
CA ALA A 286 -11.97 -14.38 0.19
C ALA A 286 -11.03 -15.06 -0.83
N GLY A 287 -10.28 -14.27 -1.60
CA GLY A 287 -9.30 -14.76 -2.57
C GLY A 287 -8.12 -15.52 -1.97
N ILE A 288 -7.71 -15.29 -0.72
CA ILE A 288 -6.63 -16.10 -0.09
C ILE A 288 -7.16 -17.37 0.59
N LEU A 289 -8.46 -17.44 0.89
CA LEU A 289 -9.10 -18.56 1.60
C LEU A 289 -9.41 -19.74 0.66
N GLN A 290 -8.38 -20.19 -0.06
CA GLN A 290 -8.42 -21.31 -0.99
C GLN A 290 -7.08 -22.05 -1.01
N MET A 291 -7.03 -23.21 -1.67
CA MET A 291 -5.81 -24.00 -1.82
C MET A 291 -4.73 -23.17 -2.53
N PRO A 292 -3.45 -23.22 -2.11
CA PRO A 292 -2.86 -24.10 -1.10
C PRO A 292 -2.94 -23.60 0.36
N PHE A 293 -3.52 -22.44 0.61
CA PHE A 293 -3.55 -21.85 1.96
C PHE A 293 -4.63 -22.48 2.86
N PHE A 294 -5.81 -22.73 2.30
CA PHE A 294 -6.95 -23.28 3.02
C PHE A 294 -7.76 -24.26 2.18
N ASP A 295 -8.13 -25.39 2.76
CA ASP A 295 -9.16 -26.28 2.24
C ASP A 295 -9.94 -26.89 3.41
N LYS A 296 -11.27 -26.77 3.39
CA LYS A 296 -12.16 -27.31 4.43
C LYS A 296 -12.07 -28.82 4.59
N ASN A 297 -11.67 -29.52 3.53
CA ASN A 297 -11.53 -30.99 3.53
C ASN A 297 -10.10 -31.42 3.90
N ALA A 298 -9.16 -30.47 3.98
CA ALA A 298 -7.79 -30.79 4.39
C ALA A 298 -7.72 -31.02 5.90
N PRO A 299 -6.81 -31.89 6.37
CA PRO A 299 -6.51 -32.01 7.79
C PRO A 299 -6.11 -30.65 8.39
N LYS A 300 -6.56 -30.37 9.62
CA LYS A 300 -6.31 -29.07 10.30
C LYS A 300 -4.84 -28.64 10.25
N TYR A 301 -3.89 -29.57 10.39
CA TYR A 301 -2.46 -29.22 10.37
C TYR A 301 -1.99 -28.59 9.04
N LEU A 302 -2.60 -28.95 7.89
CA LEU A 302 -2.31 -28.28 6.63
C LEU A 302 -2.85 -26.85 6.63
N ASN A 303 -4.07 -26.63 7.12
CA ASN A 303 -4.64 -25.29 7.24
C ASN A 303 -3.84 -24.42 8.22
N TYR A 304 -3.38 -24.98 9.36
CA TYR A 304 -2.49 -24.26 10.27
C TYR A 304 -1.12 -23.94 9.66
N GLY A 305 -0.57 -24.83 8.81
CA GLY A 305 0.67 -24.59 8.08
C GLY A 305 0.54 -23.60 6.92
N GLY A 306 -0.65 -23.55 6.29
CA GLY A 306 -1.00 -22.62 5.22
C GLY A 306 -1.55 -21.30 5.79
N ILE A 307 -2.87 -21.16 5.82
CA ILE A 307 -3.52 -19.93 6.28
C ILE A 307 -3.20 -19.57 7.73
N GLY A 308 -2.97 -20.56 8.62
CA GLY A 308 -2.56 -20.30 10.00
C GLY A 308 -1.20 -19.60 10.10
N MET A 309 -0.24 -19.97 9.25
CA MET A 309 1.04 -19.25 9.16
C MET A 309 0.83 -17.81 8.69
N VAL A 310 -0.01 -17.60 7.68
CA VAL A 310 -0.36 -16.26 7.16
C VAL A 310 -1.05 -15.43 8.25
N ILE A 311 -1.95 -16.00 9.04
CA ILE A 311 -2.57 -15.31 10.18
C ILE A 311 -1.51 -14.88 11.20
N GLY A 312 -0.59 -15.77 11.55
CA GLY A 312 0.52 -15.45 12.45
C GLY A 312 1.43 -14.34 11.88
N HIS A 313 1.64 -14.34 10.56
CA HIS A 313 2.40 -13.31 9.85
C HIS A 313 1.76 -11.93 10.01
N GLU A 314 0.46 -11.79 9.71
CA GLU A 314 -0.25 -10.51 9.82
C GLU A 314 -0.35 -10.00 11.26
N ILE A 315 -0.55 -10.88 12.25
CA ILE A 315 -0.50 -10.49 13.67
C ILE A 315 0.90 -9.98 14.04
N THR A 316 1.95 -10.63 13.53
CA THR A 316 3.35 -10.26 13.83
C THR A 316 3.72 -8.91 13.20
N HIS A 317 3.12 -8.52 12.08
CA HIS A 317 3.30 -7.17 11.51
C HIS A 317 2.93 -6.06 12.50
N GLY A 318 2.01 -6.29 13.44
CA GLY A 318 1.75 -5.36 14.54
C GLY A 318 2.93 -5.09 15.47
N PHE A 319 3.98 -5.90 15.41
CA PHE A 319 5.12 -5.88 16.32
C PHE A 319 6.47 -5.90 15.60
N ASP A 320 6.48 -5.81 14.26
CA ASP A 320 7.71 -5.67 13.49
C ASP A 320 8.35 -4.28 13.68
N ASP A 321 9.43 -3.98 12.95
CA ASP A 321 10.17 -2.73 13.12
C ASP A 321 9.35 -1.48 12.77
N ASN A 322 8.29 -1.61 11.96
CA ASN A 322 7.33 -0.55 11.65
C ASN A 322 6.12 -0.59 12.58
N GLY A 323 5.39 -1.71 12.65
CA GLY A 323 4.14 -1.83 13.37
C GLY A 323 4.28 -1.60 14.87
N ARG A 324 5.44 -1.94 15.48
CA ARG A 324 5.70 -1.62 16.89
C ARG A 324 5.67 -0.12 17.21
N GLN A 325 5.72 0.76 16.21
CA GLN A 325 5.68 2.21 16.40
C GLN A 325 4.26 2.74 16.59
N PHE A 326 3.26 1.88 16.39
CA PHE A 326 1.84 2.20 16.52
C PHE A 326 1.25 1.53 17.76
N ASP A 327 0.48 2.27 18.55
CA ASP A 327 -0.23 1.72 19.70
C ASP A 327 -1.44 0.85 19.29
N LYS A 328 -2.23 0.40 20.27
CA LYS A 328 -3.44 -0.40 20.05
C LYS A 328 -4.52 0.32 19.24
N ASP A 329 -4.52 1.65 19.25
CA ASP A 329 -5.51 2.48 18.58
C ASP A 329 -5.01 2.91 17.19
N GLY A 330 -3.81 2.49 16.80
CA GLY A 330 -3.17 2.82 15.52
C GLY A 330 -2.55 4.21 15.47
N ASN A 331 -2.23 4.80 16.62
CA ASN A 331 -1.51 6.07 16.71
C ASN A 331 0.00 5.82 16.75
N ARG A 332 0.76 6.57 15.97
CA ARG A 332 2.22 6.48 15.97
C ARG A 332 2.81 7.21 17.17
N ILE A 333 2.94 6.52 18.30
CA ILE A 333 3.48 7.06 19.56
C ILE A 333 4.50 6.09 20.18
N PRO A 334 5.50 6.56 20.96
CA PRO A 334 6.35 5.67 21.73
C PRO A 334 5.56 5.01 22.88
N TRP A 335 5.43 3.69 22.86
CA TRP A 335 4.71 2.96 23.91
C TRP A 335 5.53 1.86 24.59
N TRP A 336 6.69 1.48 24.05
CA TRP A 336 7.71 0.65 24.71
C TRP A 336 8.71 1.49 25.49
N THR A 337 9.30 0.89 26.52
CA THR A 337 10.46 1.47 27.22
C THR A 337 11.71 1.44 26.34
N GLY A 338 12.70 2.29 26.67
CA GLY A 338 13.99 2.29 25.98
C GLY A 338 14.71 0.93 26.05
N GLU A 339 14.65 0.26 27.21
CA GLU A 339 15.26 -1.06 27.41
C GLU A 339 14.67 -2.13 26.48
N THR A 340 13.34 -2.17 26.36
CA THR A 340 12.67 -3.10 25.44
C THR A 340 13.00 -2.79 23.98
N ILE A 341 13.09 -1.51 23.60
CA ILE A 341 13.49 -1.10 22.25
C ILE A 341 14.92 -1.53 21.93
N GLU A 342 15.86 -1.37 22.86
CA GLU A 342 17.24 -1.81 22.68
C GLU A 342 17.32 -3.34 22.48
N LYS A 343 16.65 -4.10 23.34
CA LYS A 343 16.58 -5.57 23.24
C LYS A 343 15.90 -6.03 21.95
N PHE A 344 14.87 -5.33 21.49
CA PHE A 344 14.25 -5.58 20.18
C PHE A 344 15.24 -5.36 19.05
N ASN A 345 15.96 -4.23 19.05
CA ASN A 345 16.95 -3.92 18.01
C ASN A 345 18.07 -4.97 17.96
N ASN A 346 18.55 -5.43 19.11
CA ASN A 346 19.56 -6.49 19.19
C ASN A 346 19.04 -7.82 18.60
N ARG A 347 17.79 -8.19 18.88
CA ARG A 347 17.16 -9.39 18.30
C ARG A 347 16.91 -9.26 16.80
N LYS A 348 16.45 -8.09 16.34
CA LYS A 348 16.27 -7.78 14.92
C LYS A 348 17.57 -7.93 14.15
N GLN A 349 18.70 -7.53 14.73
CA GLN A 349 20.01 -7.63 14.08
C GLN A 349 20.37 -9.07 13.71
N CYS A 350 20.03 -10.06 14.56
CA CYS A 350 20.24 -11.47 14.24
C CYS A 350 19.53 -11.90 12.94
N ILE A 351 18.30 -11.43 12.71
CA ILE A 351 17.55 -11.70 11.48
C ILE A 351 18.16 -10.96 10.29
N ILE A 352 18.60 -9.72 10.48
CA ILE A 352 19.32 -8.96 9.43
C ILE A 352 20.57 -9.73 9.02
N ASP A 353 21.38 -10.18 9.97
CA ASP A 353 22.63 -10.89 9.70
C ASP A 353 22.36 -12.25 9.04
N GLN A 354 21.32 -12.97 9.47
CA GLN A 354 20.90 -14.22 8.84
C GLN A 354 20.57 -14.02 7.36
N TYR A 355 19.67 -13.08 7.05
CA TYR A 355 19.17 -12.89 5.69
C TYR A 355 20.18 -12.21 4.77
N LYS A 356 21.06 -11.36 5.33
CA LYS A 356 22.19 -10.76 4.61
C LYS A 356 23.18 -11.80 4.07
N ASN A 357 23.25 -12.98 4.71
CA ASN A 357 24.15 -14.05 4.29
C ASN A 357 23.55 -14.99 3.23
N PHE A 358 22.28 -14.80 2.84
CA PHE A 358 21.71 -15.55 1.73
C PHE A 358 22.14 -14.94 0.39
N SER A 359 22.64 -15.80 -0.50
CA SER A 359 22.90 -15.45 -1.90
C SER A 359 21.95 -16.21 -2.81
N VAL A 360 21.53 -15.57 -3.90
CA VAL A 360 20.67 -16.15 -4.93
C VAL A 360 21.41 -16.08 -6.25
N SER A 361 22.11 -17.18 -6.60
CA SER A 361 23.00 -17.25 -7.76
C SER A 361 22.28 -17.06 -9.09
N GLN A 362 20.98 -17.31 -9.16
CA GLN A 362 20.17 -17.14 -10.37
C GLN A 362 19.95 -15.67 -10.76
N VAL A 363 20.15 -14.73 -9.84
CA VAL A 363 19.94 -13.29 -10.06
C VAL A 363 21.17 -12.45 -9.64
N ASP A 364 22.33 -13.09 -9.49
CA ASP A 364 23.58 -12.46 -9.04
C ASP A 364 23.44 -11.60 -7.76
N MET A 365 22.44 -11.91 -6.93
CA MET A 365 22.23 -11.24 -5.65
C MET A 365 23.14 -11.91 -4.61
N LYS A 366 24.18 -11.18 -4.19
CA LYS A 366 25.17 -11.63 -3.21
C LYS A 366 24.84 -11.17 -1.81
#